data_AF-A0A2W1LNG6-F1
#
_entry.id   AF-A0A2W1LNG6-F1
#
_cell.length_a   1.000
_cell.length_b   1.000
_cell.length_c   1.000
_cell.angle_alpha   90.00
_cell.angle_beta   90.00
_cell.angle_gamma   90.00
#
_symmetry.space_group_name_H-M   'P 1'
#
loop_
_entity.id
_entity.type
_entity.pdbx_description
1 polymer ?
#
loop_
_entity_poly.entity_id
_entity_poly.type
_entity_poly.pdbx_seq_one_letter_code
_entity_poly.pdbx_strand_id
1 'polypeptide(L)'
;MMNQQEKEIVEYPSTRKLLMLLLGSLVFVAMGLLLMMVGLSEEDGSLGMTLVGIVTLAFFGACLLYFVYRLFNRKPSLIINDEWIEDNSSYTAGGRIKWEDIREIALYEMMGQRFLGIKLHDEDAYLQRQSGFKKWLMKVNSGMVQAPVNIPQNGIKMKLEALHDIMAVKLEQAAARSRDRLE
;
A
#
# COMPACT_ATOMS: atom_id res chain seq x y z
N MET A 1 35.66 -12.16 15.30
CA MET A 1 34.49 -12.33 16.20
C MET A 1 33.76 -10.99 16.27
N MET A 2 32.63 -10.86 15.57
CA MET A 2 31.46 -10.08 15.97
C MET A 2 30.35 -10.34 14.94
N ASN A 3 29.41 -11.18 15.34
CA ASN A 3 28.21 -11.57 14.60
C ASN A 3 27.28 -10.34 14.52
N GLN A 4 27.41 -9.53 13.48
CA GLN A 4 26.41 -8.51 13.18
C GLN A 4 25.21 -9.25 12.61
N GLN A 5 24.18 -9.45 13.43
CA GLN A 5 22.90 -9.99 12.99
C GLN A 5 22.43 -9.20 11.76
N GLU A 6 22.38 -9.85 10.59
CA GLU A 6 21.63 -9.43 9.41
C GLU A 6 20.16 -9.24 9.84
N LYS A 7 19.85 -8.06 10.36
CA LYS A 7 18.55 -7.80 10.98
C LYS A 7 17.55 -7.47 9.90
N GLU A 8 16.89 -8.50 9.39
CA GLU A 8 15.69 -8.35 8.58
C GLU A 8 14.68 -7.49 9.35
N ILE A 9 14.30 -6.34 8.79
CA ILE A 9 13.31 -5.46 9.42
C ILE A 9 11.95 -5.87 8.88
N VAL A 10 11.10 -6.36 9.78
CA VAL A 10 9.74 -6.82 9.48
C VAL A 10 8.75 -5.99 10.27
N GLU A 11 7.99 -5.15 9.58
CA GLU A 11 6.90 -4.36 10.17
C GLU A 11 5.56 -5.02 9.88
N TYR A 12 4.69 -5.07 10.89
CA TYR A 12 3.36 -5.69 10.76
C TYR A 12 2.25 -4.65 10.83
N PRO A 13 1.13 -4.87 10.11
CA PRO A 13 0.00 -3.97 10.15
C PRO A 13 -0.58 -3.88 11.56
N SER A 14 -1.02 -2.68 11.94
CA SER A 14 -1.72 -2.47 13.21
C SER A 14 -3.09 -3.16 13.19
N THR A 15 -3.27 -4.14 14.08
CA THR A 15 -4.54 -4.87 14.23
C THR A 15 -5.68 -3.94 14.60
N ARG A 16 -5.43 -2.94 15.46
CA ARG A 16 -6.42 -1.91 15.81
C ARG A 16 -6.90 -1.11 14.60
N LYS A 17 -5.98 -0.72 13.71
CA LYS A 17 -6.32 0.02 12.48
C LYS A 17 -7.19 -0.85 11.56
N LEU A 18 -6.81 -2.11 11.36
CA LEU A 18 -7.61 -3.05 10.56
C LEU A 18 -9.01 -3.25 11.14
N LEU A 19 -9.15 -3.37 12.46
CA LEU A 19 -10.45 -3.49 13.13
C LEU A 19 -11.30 -2.22 12.96
N MET A 20 -10.72 -1.03 13.09
CA MET A 20 -11.43 0.23 12.85
C MET A 20 -11.92 0.34 11.40
N LEU A 21 -11.09 -0.05 10.43
CA LEU A 21 -11.46 -0.04 9.02
C LEU A 21 -12.57 -1.06 8.71
N LEU A 22 -12.52 -2.24 9.33
CA LEU A 22 -13.56 -3.27 9.22
C LEU A 22 -14.90 -2.79 9.80
N LEU A 23 -14.88 -2.16 10.98
CA LEU A 23 -16.08 -1.56 11.58
C LEU A 23 -16.63 -0.44 10.70
N GLY A 24 -15.78 0.44 10.18
CA GLY A 24 -16.18 1.50 9.26
C GLY A 24 -16.84 0.93 8.01
N SER A 25 -16.23 -0.06 7.36
CA SER A 25 -16.80 -0.69 6.16
C SER A 25 -18.14 -1.36 6.45
N LEU A 26 -18.33 -1.95 7.63
CA LEU A 26 -19.60 -2.55 8.03
C LEU A 26 -20.72 -1.51 8.15
N VAL A 27 -20.41 -0.35 8.74
CA VAL A 27 -21.36 0.78 8.83
C VAL A 27 -21.76 1.26 7.44
N PHE A 28 -20.81 1.45 6.52
CA PHE A 28 -21.12 1.86 5.16
C PHE A 28 -21.87 0.81 4.35
N VAL A 29 -21.62 -0.49 4.57
CA VAL A 29 -22.41 -1.57 3.99
C VAL A 29 -23.87 -1.49 4.46
N ALA A 30 -24.10 -1.29 5.76
CA ALA A 30 -25.45 -1.13 6.31
C ALA A 30 -26.15 0.12 5.74
N MET A 31 -25.44 1.25 5.63
CA MET A 31 -25.97 2.46 5.00
C MET A 31 -26.30 2.25 3.52
N GLY A 32 -25.43 1.55 2.76
CA GLY A 32 -25.70 1.22 1.36
C GLY A 32 -26.97 0.38 1.19
N LEU A 33 -27.17 -0.62 2.06
CA LEU A 33 -28.39 -1.42 2.10
C LEU A 33 -29.63 -0.59 2.44
N LEU A 34 -29.54 0.30 3.44
CA LEU A 34 -30.63 1.20 3.80
C LEU A 34 -31.01 2.14 2.66
N LEU A 35 -30.03 2.74 1.98
CA LEU A 35 -30.27 3.60 0.82
C LEU A 35 -30.96 2.84 -0.33
N MET A 36 -30.57 1.58 -0.57
CA MET A 36 -31.25 0.73 -1.54
C MET A 36 -32.69 0.44 -1.12
N MET A 37 -32.93 0.10 0.14
CA MET A 37 -34.29 -0.18 0.63
C MET A 37 -35.19 1.05 0.52
N VAL A 38 -34.71 2.23 0.92
CA VAL A 38 -35.44 3.50 0.80
C VAL A 38 -35.74 3.81 -0.67
N GLY A 39 -34.73 3.75 -1.54
CA GLY A 39 -34.91 4.05 -2.96
C GLY A 39 -35.88 3.12 -3.69
N LEU A 40 -35.96 1.85 -3.28
CA LEU A 40 -36.88 0.86 -3.84
C LEU A 40 -38.30 0.93 -3.23
N SER A 41 -38.47 1.54 -2.06
CA SER A 41 -39.76 1.60 -1.36
C SER A 41 -40.56 2.88 -1.62
N GLU A 42 -39.96 3.90 -2.22
CA GLU A 42 -40.69 5.10 -2.65
C GLU A 42 -41.65 4.78 -3.81
N GLU A 43 -42.86 5.35 -3.78
CA GLU A 43 -43.92 5.07 -4.77
C GLU A 43 -43.48 5.37 -6.22
N ASP A 44 -42.64 6.38 -6.42
CA ASP A 44 -42.07 6.73 -7.73
C ASP A 44 -40.69 6.10 -7.99
N GLY A 45 -40.12 5.38 -7.02
CA GLY A 45 -38.80 4.75 -7.08
C GLY A 45 -37.66 5.75 -7.28
N SER A 46 -36.90 6.06 -6.23
CA SER A 46 -35.71 6.92 -6.37
C SER A 46 -34.54 6.14 -6.95
N LEU A 47 -34.43 6.17 -8.29
CA LEU A 47 -33.30 5.59 -9.03
C LEU A 47 -31.96 6.14 -8.53
N GLY A 48 -31.90 7.41 -8.17
CA GLY A 48 -30.69 8.05 -7.64
C GLY A 48 -30.23 7.43 -6.32
N MET A 49 -31.12 7.31 -5.34
CA MET A 49 -30.79 6.70 -4.04
C MET A 49 -30.41 5.22 -4.19
N THR A 50 -31.13 4.50 -5.05
CA THR A 50 -30.85 3.10 -5.34
C THR A 50 -29.46 2.92 -5.94
N LEU A 51 -29.07 3.74 -6.92
CA LEU A 51 -27.74 3.69 -7.53
C LEU A 51 -26.63 4.03 -6.54
N VAL A 52 -26.81 5.07 -5.72
CA VAL A 52 -25.85 5.42 -4.66
C VAL A 52 -25.70 4.28 -3.67
N GLY A 53 -26.80 3.65 -3.27
CA GLY A 53 -26.82 2.49 -2.38
C GLY A 53 -26.05 1.30 -2.98
N ILE A 54 -26.28 0.98 -4.26
CA ILE A 54 -25.56 -0.09 -4.98
C ILE A 54 -24.05 0.19 -5.02
N VAL A 55 -23.65 1.40 -5.41
CA VAL A 55 -22.23 1.77 -5.51
C VAL A 55 -21.56 1.71 -4.14
N THR A 56 -22.24 2.24 -3.11
CA THR A 56 -21.76 2.20 -1.72
C THR A 56 -21.59 0.76 -1.25
N LEU A 57 -22.60 -0.08 -1.45
CA LEU A 57 -22.58 -1.48 -1.05
C LEU A 57 -21.48 -2.26 -1.76
N ALA A 58 -21.34 -2.08 -3.07
CA ALA A 58 -20.31 -2.74 -3.87
C ALA A 58 -18.90 -2.35 -3.40
N PHE A 59 -18.64 -1.06 -3.23
CA PHE A 59 -17.33 -0.55 -2.82
C PHE A 59 -16.97 -0.98 -1.39
N PHE A 60 -17.83 -0.66 -0.41
CA PHE A 60 -17.54 -0.96 0.99
C PHE A 60 -17.67 -2.45 1.31
N GLY A 61 -18.49 -3.20 0.57
CA GLY A 61 -18.52 -4.65 0.62
C GLY A 61 -17.20 -5.28 0.18
N ALA A 62 -16.62 -4.79 -0.93
CA ALA A 62 -15.28 -5.22 -1.36
C ALA A 62 -14.20 -4.86 -0.33
N CYS A 63 -14.25 -3.65 0.25
CA CYS A 63 -13.34 -3.26 1.34
C CYS A 63 -13.47 -4.18 2.56
N LEU A 64 -14.70 -4.50 2.97
CA LEU A 64 -14.97 -5.40 4.11
C LEU A 64 -14.32 -6.76 3.88
N LEU A 65 -14.56 -7.38 2.72
CA LEU A 65 -13.97 -8.67 2.35
C LEU A 65 -12.44 -8.61 2.36
N TYR A 66 -11.85 -7.54 1.83
CA TYR A 66 -10.41 -7.33 1.83
C TYR A 66 -9.83 -7.22 3.26
N PHE A 67 -10.44 -6.43 4.14
CA PHE A 67 -9.96 -6.26 5.51
C PHE A 67 -10.11 -7.53 6.34
N VAL A 68 -11.20 -8.29 6.14
CA VAL A 68 -11.38 -9.63 6.71
C VAL A 68 -10.25 -10.56 6.25
N TYR A 69 -9.99 -10.64 4.94
CA TYR A 69 -8.89 -11.43 4.39
C TYR A 69 -7.54 -11.05 5.01
N ARG A 70 -7.25 -9.75 5.15
CA ARG A 70 -5.99 -9.25 5.72
C ARG A 70 -5.86 -9.52 7.23
N LEU A 71 -6.98 -9.60 7.96
CA LEU A 71 -6.98 -9.91 9.38
C LEU A 71 -6.54 -11.36 9.66
N PHE A 72 -6.98 -12.30 8.81
CA PHE A 72 -6.59 -13.71 8.86
C PHE A 72 -5.20 -13.95 8.22
N ASN A 73 -4.91 -13.30 7.11
CA ASN A 73 -3.63 -13.41 6.41
C ASN A 73 -2.68 -12.26 6.80
N ARG A 74 -2.10 -12.36 8.00
CA ARG A 74 -1.15 -11.38 8.55
C ARG A 74 0.20 -11.44 7.85
N LYS A 75 0.25 -10.98 6.61
CA LYS A 75 1.50 -10.68 5.93
C LYS A 75 2.14 -9.42 6.55
N PRO A 76 3.48 -9.38 6.67
CA PRO A 76 4.19 -8.14 6.99
C PRO A 76 3.74 -7.00 6.07
N SER A 77 3.69 -5.78 6.61
CA SER A 77 3.48 -4.56 5.84
C SER A 77 4.74 -4.11 5.11
N LEU A 78 5.92 -4.35 5.70
CA LEU A 78 7.19 -3.98 5.11
C LEU A 78 8.24 -5.01 5.52
N ILE A 79 9.01 -5.47 4.54
CA ILE A 79 10.16 -6.36 4.75
C ILE A 79 11.36 -5.68 4.09
N ILE A 80 12.44 -5.52 4.85
CA ILE A 80 13.69 -4.94 4.39
C ILE A 80 14.80 -5.91 4.73
N ASN A 81 15.55 -6.34 3.71
CA ASN A 81 16.78 -7.11 3.90
C ASN A 81 17.92 -6.51 3.07
N ASP A 82 19.05 -7.21 2.99
CA ASP A 82 20.27 -6.71 2.33
C ASP A 82 20.19 -6.71 0.79
N GLU A 83 19.24 -7.43 0.20
CA GLU A 83 19.12 -7.60 -1.25
C GLU A 83 17.92 -6.86 -1.86
N TRP A 84 16.81 -6.81 -1.12
CA TRP A 84 15.54 -6.30 -1.58
C TRP A 84 14.67 -5.68 -0.46
N ILE A 85 13.66 -4.94 -0.91
CA ILE A 85 12.58 -4.39 -0.11
C ILE A 85 11.23 -4.87 -0.66
N GLU A 86 10.29 -5.20 0.20
CA GLU A 86 8.93 -5.58 -0.17
C GLU A 86 7.92 -4.77 0.65
N ASP A 87 7.21 -3.87 -0.02
CA ASP A 87 6.09 -3.12 0.55
C ASP A 87 4.77 -3.84 0.30
N ASN A 88 4.10 -4.18 1.39
CA ASN A 88 2.80 -4.83 1.47
C ASN A 88 1.81 -3.99 2.30
N SER A 89 2.09 -2.70 2.50
CA SER A 89 1.29 -1.76 3.31
C SER A 89 0.03 -1.25 2.59
N SER A 90 -0.10 -1.51 1.29
CA SER A 90 -1.24 -1.13 0.45
C SER A 90 -1.71 -2.28 -0.44
N TYR A 91 -2.93 -2.16 -1.01
CA TYR A 91 -3.45 -3.12 -1.99
C TYR A 91 -2.60 -3.16 -3.28
N THR A 92 -2.02 -2.03 -3.66
CA THR A 92 -1.18 -1.85 -4.85
C THR A 92 0.27 -2.25 -4.63
N ALA A 93 0.58 -2.99 -3.56
CA ALA A 93 1.87 -3.63 -3.35
C ALA A 93 2.35 -4.37 -4.61
N GLY A 94 3.45 -3.90 -5.22
CA GLY A 94 3.97 -4.46 -6.46
C GLY A 94 5.07 -5.50 -6.30
N GLY A 95 5.32 -5.96 -5.07
CA GLY A 95 6.23 -7.07 -4.75
C GLY A 95 7.65 -6.63 -4.39
N ARG A 96 8.59 -7.58 -4.50
CA ARG A 96 10.00 -7.38 -4.14
C ARG A 96 10.71 -6.48 -5.14
N ILE A 97 11.48 -5.54 -4.62
CA ILE A 97 12.26 -4.57 -5.38
C ILE A 97 13.71 -4.70 -4.90
N LYS A 98 14.64 -4.94 -5.83
CA LYS A 98 16.06 -4.99 -5.48
C LYS A 98 16.58 -3.58 -5.22
N TRP A 99 17.58 -3.46 -4.35
CA TRP A 99 18.23 -2.16 -4.12
C TRP A 99 18.80 -1.55 -5.41
N GLU A 100 19.29 -2.39 -6.32
CA GLU A 100 19.83 -1.99 -7.63
C GLU A 100 18.77 -1.39 -8.57
N ASP A 101 17.49 -1.69 -8.36
CA ASP A 101 16.39 -1.14 -9.17
C ASP A 101 15.93 0.23 -8.65
N ILE A 102 16.38 0.64 -7.45
CA ILE A 102 15.96 1.87 -6.78
C ILE A 102 16.87 3.03 -7.20
N ARG A 103 16.25 4.06 -7.78
CA ARG A 103 16.93 5.29 -8.18
C ARG A 103 17.07 6.28 -7.03
N GLU A 104 16.00 6.48 -6.27
CA GLU A 104 15.92 7.51 -5.25
C GLU A 104 14.92 7.12 -4.17
N ILE A 105 15.20 7.47 -2.92
CA ILE A 105 14.28 7.35 -1.80
C ILE A 105 14.09 8.75 -1.20
N ALA A 106 12.86 9.23 -1.20
CA ALA A 106 12.54 10.59 -0.76
C ALA A 106 11.33 10.61 0.17
N LEU A 107 11.38 11.47 1.18
CA LEU A 107 10.22 11.81 1.99
C LEU A 107 9.45 12.93 1.32
N TYR A 108 8.13 12.77 1.23
CA TYR A 108 7.26 13.82 0.69
C TYR A 108 5.91 13.82 1.41
N GLU A 109 5.18 14.92 1.26
CA GLU A 109 3.83 15.08 1.78
C GLU A 109 2.83 15.25 0.65
N MET A 110 1.66 14.64 0.81
CA MET A 110 0.57 14.71 -0.15
C MET A 110 -0.75 14.66 0.60
N MET A 111 -1.61 15.66 0.37
CA MET A 111 -2.92 15.78 1.02
C MET A 111 -2.87 15.65 2.56
N GLY A 112 -1.84 16.24 3.19
CA GLY A 112 -1.65 16.17 4.65
C GLY A 112 -1.13 14.83 5.19
N GLN A 113 -0.81 13.88 4.31
CA GLN A 113 -0.21 12.60 4.68
C GLN A 113 1.25 12.54 4.22
N ARG A 114 2.14 12.10 5.11
CA ARG A 114 3.55 11.89 4.81
C ARG A 114 3.82 10.49 4.26
N PHE A 115 4.74 10.42 3.31
CA PHE A 115 5.13 9.21 2.60
C PHE A 115 6.64 9.12 2.48
N LEU A 116 7.14 7.89 2.44
CA LEU A 116 8.44 7.56 1.87
C LEU A 116 8.20 7.00 0.46
N GLY A 117 8.58 7.80 -0.54
CA GLY A 117 8.51 7.44 -1.94
C GLY A 117 9.80 6.74 -2.39
N ILE A 118 9.65 5.64 -3.13
CA ILE A 118 10.76 4.92 -3.74
C ILE A 118 10.61 5.05 -5.25
N LYS A 119 11.50 5.83 -5.87
CA LYS A 119 11.57 5.96 -7.33
C LYS A 119 12.46 4.86 -7.87
N LEU A 120 12.02 4.24 -8.97
CA LEU A 120 12.74 3.16 -9.61
C LEU A 120 13.47 3.68 -10.84
N HIS A 121 14.54 3.00 -11.23
CA HIS A 121 15.22 3.31 -12.50
C HIS A 121 14.31 3.06 -13.70
N ASP A 122 13.49 2.01 -13.63
CA ASP A 122 12.52 1.63 -14.67
C ASP A 122 11.13 1.41 -14.05
N GLU A 123 10.35 2.49 -13.97
CA GLU A 123 8.98 2.47 -13.43
C GLU A 123 8.01 1.72 -14.36
N ASP A 124 8.25 1.78 -15.68
CA ASP A 124 7.44 1.12 -16.69
C ASP A 124 7.58 -0.40 -16.58
N ALA A 125 8.80 -0.92 -16.43
CA ALA A 125 9.03 -2.34 -16.19
C ALA A 125 8.38 -2.80 -14.88
N TYR A 126 8.42 -1.99 -13.82
CA TYR A 126 7.74 -2.30 -12.56
C TYR A 126 6.21 -2.41 -12.74
N LEU A 127 5.61 -1.46 -13.46
CA LEU A 127 4.19 -1.45 -13.75
C LEU A 127 3.78 -2.58 -14.71
N GLN A 128 4.64 -2.93 -15.68
CA GLN A 128 4.39 -4.00 -16.63
C GLN A 128 4.34 -5.39 -15.98
N ARG A 129 5.11 -5.62 -14.91
CA ARG A 129 5.06 -6.85 -14.09
C ARG A 129 3.74 -7.04 -13.35
N GLN A 130 2.94 -5.98 -13.20
CA GLN A 130 1.63 -6.04 -12.53
C GLN A 130 0.54 -6.47 -13.51
N SER A 131 -0.50 -7.14 -13.00
CA SER A 131 -1.61 -7.67 -13.79
C SER A 131 -2.99 -7.26 -13.26
N GLY A 132 -3.99 -7.33 -14.14
CA GLY A 132 -5.40 -7.15 -13.81
C GLY A 132 -5.75 -5.80 -13.18
N PHE A 133 -6.68 -5.83 -12.23
CA PHE A 133 -7.21 -4.65 -11.55
C PHE A 133 -6.13 -3.85 -10.79
N LYS A 134 -5.10 -4.54 -10.27
CA LYS A 134 -3.97 -3.88 -9.59
C LYS A 134 -3.21 -2.95 -10.54
N LYS A 135 -2.86 -3.42 -11.74
CA LYS A 135 -2.18 -2.61 -12.76
C LYS A 135 -3.01 -1.39 -13.16
N TRP A 136 -4.32 -1.58 -13.30
CA TRP A 136 -5.25 -0.49 -13.61
C TRP A 136 -5.27 0.56 -12.49
N LEU A 137 -5.39 0.16 -11.22
CA LEU A 137 -5.34 1.08 -10.08
C LEU A 137 -4.02 1.85 -10.01
N MET A 138 -2.89 1.17 -10.24
CA MET A 138 -1.58 1.84 -10.24
C MET A 138 -1.46 2.88 -11.35
N LYS A 139 -2.02 2.62 -12.54
CA LYS A 139 -2.07 3.59 -13.65
C LYS A 139 -2.98 4.79 -13.38
N VAL A 140 -4.15 4.56 -12.78
CA VAL A 140 -5.07 5.65 -12.44
C VAL A 140 -4.46 6.52 -11.33
N ASN A 141 -3.75 5.89 -10.39
CA ASN A 141 -3.12 6.61 -9.27
C ASN A 141 -1.78 7.25 -9.63
N SER A 142 -1.09 6.83 -10.69
CA SER A 142 0.27 7.32 -11.03
C SER A 142 0.32 8.81 -11.31
N GLY A 143 -0.77 9.42 -11.78
CA GLY A 143 -0.86 10.88 -11.95
C GLY A 143 -1.03 11.65 -10.63
N MET A 144 -1.39 10.96 -9.54
CA MET A 144 -1.57 11.55 -8.22
C MET A 144 -0.34 11.34 -7.33
N VAL A 145 0.35 10.20 -7.45
CA VAL A 145 1.49 9.84 -6.58
C VAL A 145 2.84 10.30 -7.16
N GLN A 146 3.81 10.63 -6.31
CA GLN A 146 5.15 11.12 -6.74
C GLN A 146 6.17 10.01 -7.02
N ALA A 147 5.85 8.77 -6.66
CA ALA A 147 6.69 7.60 -6.86
C ALA A 147 5.81 6.37 -7.13
N PRO A 148 6.32 5.35 -7.85
CA PRO A 148 5.57 4.11 -8.11
C PRO A 148 5.33 3.29 -6.84
N VAL A 149 6.12 3.50 -5.80
CA VAL A 149 6.01 2.82 -4.50
C VAL A 149 6.01 3.86 -3.40
N ASN A 150 4.99 3.82 -2.55
CA ASN A 150 4.75 4.82 -1.52
C ASN A 150 4.40 4.13 -0.21
N ILE A 151 5.28 4.29 0.78
CA ILE A 151 5.06 3.78 2.12
C ILE A 151 4.50 4.92 2.96
N PRO A 152 3.19 4.91 3.31
CA PRO A 152 2.62 5.95 4.14
C PRO A 152 3.07 5.80 5.59
N GLN A 153 3.25 6.91 6.31
CA GLN A 153 3.60 6.89 7.74
C GLN A 153 2.63 6.04 8.57
N ASN A 154 1.35 6.03 8.20
CA ASN A 154 0.32 5.27 8.91
C ASN A 154 0.29 3.77 8.54
N GLY A 155 1.14 3.32 7.61
CA GLY A 155 1.29 1.92 7.18
C GLY A 155 2.35 1.13 7.96
N ILE A 156 3.23 1.84 8.66
CA ILE A 156 4.36 1.30 9.43
C ILE A 156 4.34 1.86 10.86
N LYS A 157 4.99 1.20 11.82
CA LYS A 157 5.07 1.69 13.21
C LYS A 157 6.25 2.64 13.41
N MET A 158 7.38 2.38 12.76
CA MET A 158 8.53 3.26 12.80
C MET A 158 8.27 4.61 12.12
N LYS A 159 9.03 5.63 12.55
CA LYS A 159 9.01 6.95 11.92
C LYS A 159 9.63 6.88 10.52
N LEU A 160 9.05 7.62 9.57
CA LEU A 160 9.53 7.63 8.19
C LEU A 160 10.97 8.14 8.07
N GLU A 161 11.43 9.04 8.94
CA GLU A 161 12.82 9.52 8.97
C GLU A 161 13.79 8.39 9.33
N ALA A 162 13.48 7.64 10.38
CA ALA A 162 14.32 6.51 10.78
C ALA A 162 14.33 5.42 9.70
N LEU A 163 13.20 5.21 9.01
CA LEU A 163 13.13 4.30 7.88
C LEU A 163 13.98 4.83 6.70
N HIS A 164 13.90 6.12 6.40
CA HIS A 164 14.68 6.78 5.35
C HIS A 164 16.17 6.58 5.57
N ASP A 165 16.68 6.87 6.78
CA ASP A 165 18.09 6.71 7.12
C ASP A 165 18.57 5.27 6.92
N ILE A 166 17.79 4.28 7.37
CA ILE A 166 18.11 2.86 7.20
C ILE A 166 18.17 2.48 5.71
N MET A 167 17.20 2.94 4.93
CA MET A 167 17.13 2.61 3.52
C MET A 167 18.21 3.32 2.71
N ALA A 168 18.60 4.54 3.09
CA ALA A 168 19.70 5.27 2.46
C ALA A 168 21.03 4.51 2.62
N VAL A 169 21.33 4.04 3.84
CA VAL A 169 22.53 3.22 4.10
C VAL A 169 22.52 1.94 3.26
N LYS A 170 21.38 1.25 3.18
CA LYS A 170 21.26 0.03 2.37
C LYS A 170 21.43 0.28 0.87
N LEU A 171 20.91 1.39 0.37
CA LEU A 171 21.06 1.79 -1.04
C LEU A 171 22.53 2.10 -1.38
N GLU A 172 23.24 2.83 -0.51
CA GLU A 172 24.67 3.09 -0.68
C GLU A 172 25.51 1.80 -0.67
N GLN A 173 25.23 0.89 0.26
CA GLN A 173 25.89 -0.41 0.33
C GLN A 173 25.65 -1.25 -0.93
N ALA A 174 24.43 -1.24 -1.47
CA ALA A 174 24.12 -1.91 -2.72
C ALA A 174 24.92 -1.31 -3.89
N ALA A 175 24.99 0.01 -3.99
CA ALA A 175 25.76 0.71 -5.02
C ALA A 175 27.28 0.47 -4.93
N ALA A 176 27.82 0.23 -3.73
CA ALA A 176 29.22 -0.19 -3.54
C ALA A 176 29.43 -1.64 -4.03
N ARG A 177 28.56 -2.58 -3.61
CA ARG A 177 28.64 -4.00 -4.02
C ARG A 177 28.49 -4.23 -5.53
N SER A 178 27.72 -3.38 -6.21
CA SER A 178 27.59 -3.45 -7.67
C SER A 178 28.82 -2.92 -8.39
N ARG A 179 29.59 -1.99 -7.79
CA ARG A 179 30.87 -1.53 -8.34
C ARG A 179 31.96 -2.58 -8.21
N ASP A 180 32.10 -3.18 -7.02
CA ASP A 180 33.10 -4.23 -6.76
C ASP A 180 32.88 -5.51 -7.59
N ARG A 181 31.66 -5.74 -8.11
CA ARG A 181 31.36 -6.87 -9.00
C ARG A 181 31.75 -6.64 -10.46
N LEU A 182 32.06 -5.40 -10.83
CA LEU A 182 32.41 -5.02 -12.21
C LEU A 182 33.93 -4.83 -12.41
N GLU A 183 34.70 -4.83 -11.32
CA GLU A 183 36.18 -4.83 -11.29
C GLU A 183 36.74 -6.26 -11.21
#